data_AF-A0A7I7MMV5-F1
#
_entry.id   AF-A0A7I7MMV5-F1
#
_cell.length_a   1.000
_cell.length_b   1.000
_cell.length_c   1.000
_cell.angle_alpha   90.00
_cell.angle_beta   90.00
_cell.angle_gamma   90.00
#
_symmetry.space_group_name_H-M   'P 1'
#
loop_
_entity.id
_entity.type
_entity.pdbx_description
1 polymer ?
#
loop_
_entity_poly.entity_id
_entity_poly.type
_entity_poly.pdbx_seq_one_letter_code
_entity_poly.pdbx_strand_id
1 'polypeptide(L)'
;MHVGYNTNSLADHPLSDALALIADEGYTAVALTIGHPHVRPFDSDLGSQVSALRALLDTHGLRVAIETGARYLLDPRNKHKPSLVDVAAEPRIEFLRRAIDIAADLGATCVSLWSGYAGGHTDPDTTRDLLLSRLAHLVEYADRKVVTLGFEPEPGMFVETVHQARELCRALDDPPRLGITLDVGHCVMTEPAGAQTAIAELGDKLVNVHLDDMTPQRHEHLEFGDGSVDLGAVMDALHDSGFGGIASVELPRHSHDAPNVLRRSMQAIKLARLPIGARWWIDTAMAEIASSPDKILELFPGAERGTSPASSGAALLARVRLLVGLVTESPDAIAGPLIDKLYRWGDTDERLAVLRGLETLALDDKLGPVVTTTGVGLAEDALRCNDPRLVTAALGGFGARFLAQHAWRHGVMKLIFMDVPLRGISGLVTRVDAELGRMAADYISERRAAERSVSADVEMLLRLTATATEVAK
;
A
#
# COMPACT_ATOMS: atom_id res chain seq x y z
N MET A 1 -9.43 -3.69 -11.93
CA MET A 1 -8.51 -2.80 -11.20
C MET A 1 -7.44 -3.58 -10.45
N HIS A 2 -6.20 -3.11 -10.56
CA HIS A 2 -5.09 -3.51 -9.69
C HIS A 2 -4.90 -2.46 -8.58
N VAL A 3 -4.67 -2.90 -7.35
CA VAL A 3 -4.26 -2.00 -6.26
C VAL A 3 -2.73 -1.96 -6.21
N GLY A 4 -2.17 -0.75 -6.22
CA GLY A 4 -0.73 -0.52 -6.18
C GLY A 4 -0.29 0.43 -5.07
N TYR A 5 1.03 0.63 -4.99
CA TYR A 5 1.65 1.56 -4.05
C TYR A 5 2.76 2.31 -4.78
N ASN A 6 2.90 3.61 -4.53
CA ASN A 6 3.88 4.46 -5.19
C ASN A 6 5.25 4.35 -4.52
N THR A 7 6.30 4.22 -5.32
CA THR A 7 7.68 4.13 -4.80
C THR A 7 8.21 5.46 -4.28
N ASN A 8 7.51 6.59 -4.51
CA ASN A 8 7.88 7.89 -3.94
C ASN A 8 7.79 7.93 -2.40
N SER A 9 7.03 7.02 -1.79
CA SER A 9 6.96 6.77 -0.35
C SER A 9 7.98 5.75 0.15
N LEU A 10 8.83 5.21 -0.72
CA LEU A 10 9.84 4.18 -0.42
C LEU A 10 11.23 4.64 -0.86
N ALA A 11 11.47 5.96 -0.90
CA ALA A 11 12.73 6.56 -1.34
C ALA A 11 13.91 6.29 -0.39
N ASP A 12 13.66 5.80 0.83
CA ASP A 12 14.71 5.39 1.77
C ASP A 12 15.07 3.90 1.66
N HIS A 13 14.44 3.16 0.74
CA HIS A 13 14.66 1.74 0.51
C HIS A 13 15.31 1.48 -0.85
N PRO A 14 16.24 0.50 -0.95
CA PRO A 14 16.62 -0.08 -2.22
C PRO A 14 15.39 -0.59 -2.98
N LEU A 15 15.42 -0.52 -4.31
CA LEU A 15 14.26 -0.89 -5.14
C LEU A 15 13.79 -2.34 -4.92
N SER A 16 14.71 -3.28 -4.71
CA SER A 16 14.37 -4.67 -4.40
C SER A 16 13.53 -4.81 -3.13
N ASP A 17 13.92 -4.09 -2.08
CA ASP A 17 13.26 -4.15 -0.77
C ASP A 17 11.91 -3.43 -0.83
N ALA A 18 11.86 -2.29 -1.54
CA ALA A 18 10.62 -1.58 -1.80
C ALA A 18 9.57 -2.46 -2.51
N LEU A 19 9.96 -3.17 -3.58
CA LEU A 19 9.06 -4.05 -4.32
C LEU A 19 8.64 -5.29 -3.50
N ALA A 20 9.57 -5.84 -2.70
CA ALA A 20 9.25 -6.94 -1.79
C ALA A 20 8.23 -6.52 -0.73
N LEU A 21 8.41 -5.36 -0.08
CA LEU A 21 7.45 -4.82 0.90
C LEU A 21 6.06 -4.60 0.29
N ILE A 22 5.99 -4.05 -0.92
CA ILE A 22 4.74 -3.87 -1.67
C ILE A 22 4.05 -5.22 -1.90
N ALA A 23 4.79 -6.21 -2.40
CA ALA A 23 4.23 -7.53 -2.69
C ALA A 23 3.78 -8.28 -1.43
N ASP A 24 4.56 -8.23 -0.36
CA ASP A 24 4.32 -8.97 0.89
C ASP A 24 3.03 -8.50 1.60
N GLU A 25 2.64 -7.22 1.46
CA GLU A 25 1.38 -6.71 2.01
C GLU A 25 0.17 -6.94 1.09
N GLY A 26 0.39 -7.56 -0.09
CA GLY A 26 -0.67 -8.02 -0.99
C GLY A 26 -1.08 -7.01 -2.07
N TYR A 27 -0.25 -5.99 -2.34
CA TYR A 27 -0.42 -5.16 -3.54
C TYR A 27 -0.11 -5.98 -4.79
N THR A 28 -0.77 -5.64 -5.90
CA THR A 28 -0.63 -6.36 -7.19
C THR A 28 0.00 -5.48 -8.28
N ALA A 29 0.33 -4.25 -7.92
CA ALA A 29 0.93 -3.27 -8.81
C ALA A 29 1.86 -2.32 -8.05
N VAL A 30 2.69 -1.61 -8.79
CA VAL A 30 3.55 -0.53 -8.30
C VAL A 30 3.41 0.68 -9.21
N ALA A 31 3.29 1.87 -8.63
CA ALA A 31 3.47 3.12 -9.35
C ALA A 31 4.94 3.53 -9.18
N LEU A 32 5.75 3.29 -10.20
CA LEU A 32 7.20 3.43 -10.13
C LEU A 32 7.60 4.86 -10.48
N THR A 33 8.09 5.59 -9.48
CA THR A 33 8.69 6.90 -9.71
C THR A 33 10.06 6.75 -10.36
N ILE A 34 10.19 7.21 -11.61
CA ILE A 34 11.47 7.22 -12.32
C ILE A 34 12.32 8.39 -11.84
N GLY A 35 13.40 8.06 -11.17
CA GLY A 35 14.40 8.97 -10.64
C GLY A 35 15.13 8.36 -9.44
N HIS A 36 15.86 9.19 -8.71
CA HIS A 36 16.51 8.77 -7.48
C HIS A 36 15.47 8.36 -6.41
N PRO A 37 15.67 7.25 -5.68
CA PRO A 37 16.85 6.37 -5.70
C PRO A 37 16.75 5.18 -6.66
N HIS A 38 15.60 4.96 -7.30
CA HIS A 38 15.25 3.67 -7.91
C HIS A 38 15.77 3.49 -9.34
N VAL A 39 15.33 4.33 -10.28
CA VAL A 39 15.70 4.21 -11.71
C VAL A 39 16.29 5.52 -12.17
N ARG A 40 17.54 5.52 -12.63
CA ARG A 40 18.24 6.73 -13.08
C ARG A 40 18.19 6.83 -14.60
N PRO A 41 17.24 7.61 -15.18
CA PRO A 41 16.93 7.57 -16.62
C PRO A 41 18.03 8.14 -17.53
N PHE A 42 19.03 8.82 -16.96
CA PHE A 42 20.12 9.44 -17.71
C PHE A 42 21.45 8.69 -17.57
N ASP A 43 21.48 7.62 -16.78
CA ASP A 43 22.70 6.86 -16.56
C ASP A 43 22.99 5.94 -17.76
N SER A 44 24.28 5.73 -18.04
CA SER A 44 24.72 4.92 -19.17
C SER A 44 24.32 3.44 -19.08
N ASP A 45 24.01 2.95 -17.88
CA ASP A 45 23.61 1.56 -17.60
C ASP A 45 22.09 1.38 -17.49
N LEU A 46 21.28 2.34 -17.94
CA LEU A 46 19.82 2.30 -17.86
C LEU A 46 19.22 0.96 -18.34
N GLY A 47 19.72 0.41 -19.45
CA GLY A 47 19.21 -0.87 -19.98
C GLY A 47 19.36 -2.03 -19.00
N SER A 48 20.47 -2.07 -18.25
CA SER A 48 20.69 -3.05 -17.18
C SER A 48 19.77 -2.79 -15.98
N GLN A 49 19.56 -1.52 -15.61
CA GLN A 49 18.62 -1.15 -14.54
C GLN A 49 17.19 -1.59 -14.87
N VAL A 50 16.72 -1.33 -16.09
CA VAL A 50 15.39 -1.72 -16.58
C VAL A 50 15.24 -3.25 -16.64
N SER A 51 16.28 -3.97 -17.09
CA SER A 51 16.27 -5.43 -17.12
C SER A 51 16.18 -6.05 -15.72
N ALA A 52 16.93 -5.52 -14.76
CA ALA A 52 16.87 -5.97 -13.37
C ALA A 52 15.51 -5.68 -12.74
N LEU A 53 14.96 -4.48 -12.99
CA LEU A 53 13.63 -4.10 -12.55
C LEU A 53 12.54 -5.03 -13.13
N ARG A 54 12.60 -5.33 -14.44
CA ARG A 54 11.68 -6.28 -15.09
C ARG A 54 11.68 -7.63 -14.36
N ALA A 55 12.86 -8.17 -14.07
CA ALA A 55 13.00 -9.44 -13.35
C ALA A 55 12.41 -9.38 -11.93
N LEU A 56 12.56 -8.26 -11.22
CA LEU A 56 11.96 -8.07 -9.90
C LEU A 56 10.42 -7.99 -9.99
N LEU A 57 9.88 -7.23 -10.93
CA LEU A 57 8.43 -7.15 -11.15
C LEU A 57 7.84 -8.52 -11.47
N ASP A 58 8.48 -9.29 -12.36
CA ASP A 58 8.07 -10.64 -12.72
C ASP A 58 8.15 -11.61 -11.52
N THR A 59 9.20 -11.49 -10.71
CA THR A 59 9.38 -12.30 -9.47
C THR A 59 8.25 -12.07 -8.47
N HIS A 60 7.79 -10.82 -8.34
CA HIS A 60 6.73 -10.45 -7.40
C HIS A 60 5.33 -10.44 -8.03
N GLY A 61 5.21 -10.67 -9.34
CA GLY A 61 3.93 -10.63 -10.06
C GLY A 61 3.29 -9.23 -10.10
N LEU A 62 4.08 -8.17 -10.04
CA LEU A 62 3.60 -6.79 -9.97
C LEU A 62 3.39 -6.19 -11.36
N ARG A 63 2.21 -5.60 -11.59
CA ARG A 63 2.00 -4.64 -12.70
C ARG A 63 2.68 -3.31 -12.40
N VAL A 64 2.97 -2.52 -13.42
CA VAL A 64 3.68 -1.24 -13.24
C VAL A 64 2.98 -0.09 -13.99
N ALA A 65 2.79 1.03 -13.30
CA ALA A 65 2.59 2.36 -13.88
C ALA A 65 3.88 3.18 -13.70
N ILE A 66 4.16 4.10 -14.62
CA ILE A 66 5.34 4.95 -14.56
C ILE A 66 4.97 6.35 -14.09
N GLU A 67 5.59 6.78 -13.00
CA GLU A 67 5.41 8.11 -12.42
C GLU A 67 6.62 9.00 -12.72
N THR A 68 6.37 10.24 -13.14
CA THR A 68 7.41 11.17 -13.60
C THR A 68 7.74 12.26 -12.57
N GLY A 69 7.47 11.95 -11.29
CA GLY A 69 7.37 12.88 -10.15
C GLY A 69 8.61 12.99 -9.28
N ALA A 70 9.73 12.47 -9.78
CA ALA A 70 10.97 12.53 -9.03
C ALA A 70 11.37 14.00 -8.75
N ARG A 71 11.53 14.30 -7.46
CA ARG A 71 11.98 15.62 -7.00
C ARG A 71 13.43 15.82 -7.43
N TYR A 72 13.72 17.04 -7.89
CA TYR A 72 15.06 17.49 -8.24
C TYR A 72 15.81 16.68 -9.32
N LEU A 73 15.10 15.83 -10.08
CA LEU A 73 15.72 14.98 -11.11
C LEU A 73 16.39 15.81 -12.23
N LEU A 74 15.73 16.88 -12.66
CA LEU A 74 16.20 17.73 -13.77
C LEU A 74 16.87 19.03 -13.29
N ASP A 75 16.53 19.49 -12.09
CA ASP A 75 17.11 20.68 -11.46
C ASP A 75 17.33 20.42 -9.96
N PRO A 76 18.58 20.50 -9.45
CA PRO A 76 18.89 20.22 -8.05
C PRO A 76 18.36 21.26 -7.05
N ARG A 77 17.90 22.43 -7.52
CA ARG A 77 17.41 23.55 -6.70
C ARG A 77 15.90 23.70 -6.76
N ASN A 78 15.31 23.45 -7.93
CA ASN A 78 13.89 23.69 -8.18
C ASN A 78 13.15 22.36 -8.38
N LYS A 79 12.31 21.99 -7.40
CA LYS A 79 11.49 20.77 -7.45
C LYS A 79 10.68 20.75 -8.76
N HIS A 80 10.75 19.62 -9.47
CA HIS A 80 10.02 19.32 -10.71
C HIS A 80 10.30 20.25 -11.91
N LYS A 81 11.23 21.21 -11.80
CA LYS A 81 11.57 22.10 -12.91
C LYS A 81 12.70 21.51 -13.78
N PRO A 82 12.71 21.77 -15.10
CA PRO A 82 11.61 22.37 -15.85
C PRO A 82 10.39 21.43 -16.00
N SER A 83 9.24 22.02 -16.30
CA SER A 83 7.94 21.40 -16.53
C SER A 83 7.43 21.69 -17.95
N LEU A 84 6.32 21.09 -18.37
CA LEU A 84 5.81 21.22 -19.75
C LEU A 84 5.38 22.63 -20.11
N VAL A 85 5.06 23.47 -19.12
CA VAL A 85 4.67 24.87 -19.33
C VAL A 85 5.84 25.85 -19.25
N ASP A 86 7.07 25.42 -18.94
CA ASP A 86 8.22 26.34 -18.86
C ASP A 86 8.77 26.68 -20.25
N VAL A 87 9.41 27.83 -20.41
CA VAL A 87 10.00 28.22 -21.71
C VAL A 87 11.05 27.19 -22.17
N ALA A 88 11.97 26.82 -21.28
CA ALA A 88 13.03 25.84 -21.54
C ALA A 88 12.61 24.42 -21.09
N ALA A 89 11.53 23.88 -21.68
CA ALA A 89 10.97 22.58 -21.32
C ALA A 89 11.68 21.38 -21.96
N GLU A 90 12.70 21.60 -22.80
CA GLU A 90 13.39 20.54 -23.55
C GLU A 90 13.90 19.39 -22.65
N PRO A 91 14.53 19.64 -21.47
CA PRO A 91 14.94 18.56 -20.57
C PRO A 91 13.75 17.73 -20.04
N ARG A 92 12.59 18.37 -19.81
CA ARG A 92 11.36 17.67 -19.39
C ARG A 92 10.81 16.81 -20.51
N ILE A 93 10.81 17.31 -21.75
CA ILE A 93 10.35 16.55 -22.92
C ILE A 93 11.26 15.34 -23.16
N GLU A 94 12.59 15.51 -23.04
CA GLU A 94 13.53 14.39 -23.14
C GLU A 94 13.27 13.35 -22.04
N PHE A 95 13.10 13.80 -20.80
CA PHE A 95 12.78 12.90 -19.69
C PHE A 95 11.48 12.11 -19.94
N LEU A 96 10.41 12.77 -20.39
CA LEU A 96 9.14 12.11 -20.67
C LEU A 96 9.26 11.10 -21.82
N ARG A 97 10.06 11.39 -22.87
CA ARG A 97 10.36 10.40 -23.92
C ARG A 97 11.08 9.16 -23.37
N ARG A 98 12.06 9.36 -22.48
CA ARG A 98 12.74 8.24 -21.79
C ARG A 98 11.79 7.46 -20.90
N ALA A 99 10.88 8.14 -20.19
CA ALA A 99 9.86 7.47 -19.39
C ALA A 99 8.92 6.61 -20.25
N ILE A 100 8.55 7.09 -21.45
CA ILE A 100 7.79 6.32 -22.45
C ILE A 100 8.59 5.10 -22.93
N ASP A 101 9.88 5.24 -23.21
CA ASP A 101 10.72 4.11 -23.61
C ASP A 101 10.83 3.06 -22.49
N ILE A 102 11.06 3.48 -21.25
CA ILE A 102 11.08 2.60 -20.07
C ILE A 102 9.71 1.91 -19.89
N ALA A 103 8.61 2.63 -20.05
CA ALA A 103 7.26 2.08 -19.98
C ALA A 103 7.04 0.99 -21.03
N ALA A 104 7.50 1.20 -22.27
CA ALA A 104 7.40 0.21 -23.34
C ALA A 104 8.21 -1.05 -23.01
N ASP A 105 9.44 -0.91 -22.52
CA ASP A 105 10.32 -2.04 -22.17
C ASP A 105 9.78 -2.85 -20.98
N LEU A 106 9.13 -2.19 -20.02
CA LEU A 106 8.52 -2.83 -18.86
C LEU A 106 7.10 -3.37 -19.13
N GLY A 107 6.46 -2.95 -20.22
CA GLY A 107 5.04 -3.23 -20.47
C GLY A 107 4.13 -2.53 -19.45
N ALA A 108 4.46 -1.29 -19.08
CA ALA A 108 3.70 -0.50 -18.12
C ALA A 108 2.29 -0.16 -18.64
N THR A 109 1.34 -0.02 -17.72
CA THR A 109 -0.06 0.31 -18.06
C THR A 109 -0.19 1.75 -18.58
N CYS A 110 0.62 2.66 -18.05
CA CYS A 110 0.64 4.07 -18.44
C CYS A 110 1.92 4.77 -17.98
N VAL A 111 2.13 5.99 -18.51
CA VAL A 111 3.05 7.00 -17.97
C VAL A 111 2.22 8.20 -17.50
N SER A 112 2.31 8.54 -16.21
CA SER A 112 1.65 9.72 -15.64
C SER A 112 2.50 10.98 -15.83
N LEU A 113 1.87 12.10 -16.18
CA LEU A 113 2.50 13.42 -16.39
C LEU A 113 1.53 14.57 -16.12
N TRP A 114 2.05 15.78 -15.90
CA TRP A 114 1.27 17.00 -15.59
C TRP A 114 1.80 18.22 -16.33
N SER A 115 1.05 19.32 -16.34
CA SER A 115 1.45 20.59 -16.96
C SER A 115 2.65 21.24 -16.27
N GLY A 116 2.62 21.26 -14.93
CA GLY A 116 3.46 22.13 -14.10
C GLY A 116 2.81 23.47 -13.76
N TYR A 117 3.43 24.19 -12.82
CA TYR A 117 3.05 25.55 -12.42
C TYR A 117 3.49 26.57 -13.47
N ALA A 118 2.58 27.43 -13.90
CA ALA A 118 2.84 28.56 -14.81
C ALA A 118 3.61 29.68 -14.10
N GLY A 119 4.85 29.41 -13.70
CA GLY A 119 5.77 30.40 -13.12
C GLY A 119 6.63 31.02 -14.21
N GLY A 120 6.24 32.17 -14.75
CA GLY A 120 7.10 32.95 -15.66
C GLY A 120 6.43 33.52 -16.93
N HIS A 121 5.20 33.13 -17.23
CA HIS A 121 4.45 33.67 -18.38
C HIS A 121 3.42 34.68 -17.90
N THR A 122 3.41 35.88 -18.48
CA THR A 122 2.34 36.85 -18.27
C THR A 122 1.10 36.55 -19.12
N ASP A 123 1.24 35.70 -20.16
CA ASP A 123 0.16 35.34 -21.08
C ASP A 123 -0.25 33.86 -20.97
N PRO A 124 -1.47 33.55 -20.48
CA PRO A 124 -2.01 32.20 -20.41
C PRO A 124 -2.19 31.52 -21.77
N ASP A 125 -2.47 32.28 -22.84
CA ASP A 125 -2.72 31.70 -24.17
C ASP A 125 -1.42 31.13 -24.76
N THR A 126 -0.33 31.89 -24.69
CA THR A 126 1.02 31.38 -25.04
C THR A 126 1.38 30.13 -24.24
N THR A 127 1.06 30.09 -22.94
CA THR A 127 1.34 28.92 -22.08
C THR A 127 0.55 27.70 -22.53
N ARG A 128 -0.72 27.89 -22.90
CA ARG A 128 -1.60 26.85 -23.44
C ARG A 128 -1.08 26.31 -24.76
N ASP A 129 -0.71 27.18 -25.69
CA ASP A 129 -0.20 26.80 -27.02
C ASP A 129 1.10 26.00 -26.91
N LEU A 130 2.00 26.41 -26.02
CA LEU A 130 3.24 25.66 -25.72
C LEU A 130 2.91 24.27 -25.15
N LEU A 131 2.01 24.18 -24.17
CA LEU A 131 1.61 22.90 -23.57
C LEU A 131 0.99 21.96 -24.61
N LEU A 132 0.04 22.45 -25.42
CA LEU A 132 -0.63 21.67 -26.46
C LEU A 132 0.36 21.16 -27.51
N SER A 133 1.22 22.03 -28.03
CA SER A 133 2.23 21.65 -29.02
C SER A 133 3.17 20.56 -28.48
N ARG A 134 3.66 20.72 -27.26
CA ARG A 134 4.57 19.76 -26.62
C ARG A 134 3.89 18.43 -26.30
N LEU A 135 2.65 18.49 -25.79
CA LEU A 135 1.86 17.30 -25.49
C LEU A 135 1.51 16.53 -26.78
N ALA A 136 1.17 17.21 -27.87
CA ALA A 136 0.93 16.59 -29.17
C ALA A 136 2.13 15.74 -29.63
N HIS A 137 3.35 16.28 -29.53
CA HIS A 137 4.57 15.54 -29.86
C HIS A 137 4.84 14.34 -28.94
N LEU A 138 4.48 14.44 -27.66
CA LEU A 138 4.62 13.33 -26.70
C LEU A 138 3.58 12.23 -26.97
N VAL A 139 2.34 12.60 -27.26
CA VAL A 139 1.27 11.66 -27.65
C VAL A 139 1.65 10.91 -28.92
N GLU A 140 2.15 11.60 -29.94
CA GLU A 140 2.61 10.97 -31.19
C GLU A 140 3.76 9.99 -30.94
N TYR A 141 4.69 10.35 -30.04
CA TYR A 141 5.79 9.46 -29.64
C TYR A 141 5.28 8.23 -28.87
N ALA A 142 4.37 8.43 -27.92
CA ALA A 142 3.76 7.37 -27.13
C ALA A 142 2.95 6.39 -27.99
N ASP A 143 2.24 6.88 -29.01
CA ASP A 143 1.48 6.04 -29.93
C ASP A 143 2.38 5.10 -30.74
N ARG A 144 3.50 5.61 -31.27
CA ARG A 144 4.51 4.76 -31.92
C ARG A 144 5.08 3.68 -30.99
N LYS A 145 5.13 3.97 -29.70
CA LYS A 145 5.63 3.05 -28.65
C LYS A 145 4.54 2.19 -28.05
N VAL A 146 3.27 2.36 -28.46
CA VAL A 146 2.11 1.63 -27.96
C VAL A 146 1.90 1.86 -26.44
N VAL A 147 2.30 3.04 -25.95
CA VAL A 147 2.20 3.44 -24.53
C VAL A 147 1.06 4.41 -24.32
N THR A 148 0.28 4.21 -23.25
CA THR A 148 -0.76 5.14 -22.81
C THR A 148 -0.17 6.22 -21.91
N LEU A 149 -0.56 7.48 -22.12
CA LEU A 149 -0.25 8.61 -21.26
C LEU A 149 -1.46 8.93 -20.37
N GLY A 150 -1.22 9.10 -19.07
CA GLY A 150 -2.20 9.64 -18.12
C GLY A 150 -1.84 11.08 -17.79
N PHE A 151 -2.66 12.03 -18.22
CA PHE A 151 -2.48 13.43 -17.83
C PHE A 151 -3.13 13.68 -16.47
N GLU A 152 -2.36 14.14 -15.51
CA GLU A 152 -2.79 14.43 -14.16
C GLU A 152 -3.11 15.93 -14.00
N PRO A 153 -4.36 16.31 -13.70
CA PRO A 153 -4.67 17.64 -13.19
C PRO A 153 -4.23 17.76 -11.71
N GLU A 154 -3.56 18.86 -11.35
CA GLU A 154 -2.98 19.05 -10.02
C GLU A 154 -3.30 20.46 -9.46
N PRO A 155 -3.68 20.57 -8.16
CA PRO A 155 -3.97 21.85 -7.51
C PRO A 155 -2.89 22.92 -7.73
N GLY A 156 -3.32 24.09 -8.20
CA GLY A 156 -2.47 25.23 -8.51
C GLY A 156 -1.59 25.11 -9.76
N MET A 157 -1.57 23.98 -10.47
CA MET A 157 -0.90 23.88 -11.77
C MET A 157 -1.70 24.57 -12.89
N PHE A 158 -1.10 24.72 -14.07
CA PHE A 158 -1.78 25.32 -15.23
C PHE A 158 -3.04 24.54 -15.65
N VAL A 159 -3.04 23.22 -15.42
CA VAL A 159 -4.20 22.34 -15.57
C VAL A 159 -4.49 21.76 -14.19
N GLU A 160 -5.58 22.22 -13.60
CA GLU A 160 -5.94 21.97 -12.20
C GLU A 160 -7.14 21.05 -12.05
N THR A 161 -8.06 21.07 -13.02
CA THR A 161 -9.32 20.30 -12.94
C THR A 161 -9.42 19.24 -14.02
N VAL A 162 -10.22 18.22 -13.75
CA VAL A 162 -10.60 17.17 -14.71
C VAL A 162 -11.21 17.79 -15.96
N HIS A 163 -12.03 18.84 -15.80
CA HIS A 163 -12.61 19.57 -16.93
C HIS A 163 -11.53 20.13 -17.85
N GLN A 164 -10.54 20.84 -17.31
CA GLN A 164 -9.44 21.42 -18.10
C GLN A 164 -8.59 20.34 -18.77
N ALA A 165 -8.32 19.22 -18.08
CA ALA A 165 -7.59 18.11 -18.66
C ALA A 165 -8.34 17.43 -19.83
N ARG A 166 -9.68 17.33 -19.75
CA ARG A 166 -10.52 16.86 -20.86
C ARG A 166 -10.58 17.86 -22.01
N GLU A 167 -10.58 19.17 -21.75
CA GLU A 167 -10.44 20.18 -22.79
C GLU A 167 -9.12 20.05 -23.56
N LEU A 168 -8.00 19.77 -22.86
CA LEU A 168 -6.72 19.48 -23.53
C LEU A 168 -6.79 18.25 -24.42
N CYS A 169 -7.43 17.17 -23.95
CA CYS A 169 -7.60 15.98 -24.78
C CYS A 169 -8.41 16.29 -26.05
N ARG A 170 -9.52 17.04 -25.94
CA ARG A 170 -10.36 17.44 -27.08
C ARG A 170 -9.62 18.34 -28.06
N ALA A 171 -8.79 19.27 -27.55
CA ALA A 171 -7.97 20.15 -28.38
C ALA A 171 -6.89 19.39 -29.19
N LEU A 172 -6.59 18.14 -28.81
CA LEU A 172 -5.70 17.23 -29.53
C LEU A 172 -6.47 16.15 -30.33
N ASP A 173 -7.77 16.36 -30.57
CA ASP A 173 -8.67 15.43 -31.26
C ASP A 173 -8.86 14.08 -30.52
N ASP A 174 -8.91 14.11 -29.18
CA ASP A 174 -9.18 12.98 -28.28
C ASP A 174 -8.35 11.69 -28.58
N PRO A 175 -7.02 11.77 -28.61
CA PRO A 175 -6.20 10.65 -29.04
C PRO A 175 -6.41 9.42 -28.14
N PRO A 176 -6.41 8.19 -28.71
CA PRO A 176 -6.84 6.98 -27.99
C PRO A 176 -5.92 6.61 -26.82
N ARG A 177 -4.64 6.99 -26.89
CA ARG A 177 -3.62 6.72 -25.86
C ARG A 177 -3.35 7.92 -24.95
N LEU A 178 -4.20 8.95 -24.98
CA LEU A 178 -4.20 10.02 -24.00
C LEU A 178 -5.45 9.91 -23.13
N GLY A 179 -5.23 9.53 -21.88
CA GLY A 179 -6.21 9.49 -20.81
C GLY A 179 -5.81 10.41 -19.66
N ILE A 180 -6.47 10.22 -18.53
CA ILE A 180 -6.34 10.99 -17.30
C ILE A 180 -5.82 10.08 -16.19
N THR A 181 -4.80 10.56 -15.48
CA THR A 181 -4.47 10.07 -14.15
C THR A 181 -5.28 10.90 -13.17
N LEU A 182 -6.14 10.27 -12.37
CA LEU A 182 -6.94 10.98 -11.38
C LEU A 182 -6.35 10.75 -9.99
N ASP A 183 -5.90 11.81 -9.35
CA ASP A 183 -5.64 11.84 -7.92
C ASP A 183 -6.94 12.19 -7.19
N VAL A 184 -7.40 11.28 -6.32
CA VAL A 184 -8.68 11.43 -5.63
C VAL A 184 -8.62 12.41 -4.45
N GLY A 185 -7.44 12.67 -3.90
CA GLY A 185 -7.24 13.70 -2.88
C GLY A 185 -7.29 15.09 -3.50
N HIS A 186 -6.71 15.28 -4.68
CA HIS A 186 -6.81 16.53 -5.43
C HIS A 186 -8.28 16.93 -5.66
N CYS A 187 -9.16 15.96 -5.94
CA CYS A 187 -10.58 16.21 -6.12
C CYS A 187 -11.26 16.89 -4.92
N VAL A 188 -10.76 16.71 -3.70
CA VAL A 188 -11.27 17.42 -2.51
C VAL A 188 -11.14 18.94 -2.65
N MET A 189 -10.12 19.40 -3.38
CA MET A 189 -9.84 20.82 -3.59
C MET A 189 -10.41 21.34 -4.92
N THR A 190 -10.37 20.52 -5.97
CA THR A 190 -10.59 20.98 -7.35
C THR A 190 -11.92 20.51 -7.96
N GLU A 191 -12.55 19.49 -7.40
CA GLU A 191 -13.76 18.87 -7.95
C GLU A 191 -14.92 18.92 -6.93
N PRO A 192 -15.77 19.98 -6.94
CA PRO A 192 -16.85 20.14 -5.96
C PRO A 192 -17.86 18.99 -5.90
N ALA A 193 -17.99 18.22 -6.98
CA ALA A 193 -18.86 17.05 -7.05
C ALA A 193 -18.22 15.77 -6.50
N GLY A 194 -16.95 15.82 -6.08
CA GLY A 194 -16.18 14.72 -5.51
C GLY A 194 -15.57 13.77 -6.55
N ALA A 195 -14.59 12.98 -6.08
CA ALA A 195 -13.83 12.04 -6.90
C ALA A 195 -14.71 10.97 -7.57
N GLN A 196 -15.76 10.47 -6.90
CA GLN A 196 -16.69 9.49 -7.46
C GLN A 196 -17.40 10.00 -8.73
N THR A 197 -17.73 11.31 -8.76
CA THR A 197 -18.35 11.92 -9.93
C THR A 197 -17.33 12.07 -11.05
N ALA A 198 -16.12 12.54 -10.73
CA ALA A 198 -15.01 12.62 -11.70
C ALA A 198 -14.68 11.26 -12.33
N ILE A 199 -14.66 10.17 -11.54
CA ILE A 199 -14.46 8.80 -12.02
C ILE A 199 -15.54 8.42 -13.03
N ALA A 200 -16.81 8.65 -12.70
CA ALA A 200 -17.93 8.33 -13.58
C ALA A 200 -17.91 9.17 -14.88
N GLU A 201 -17.56 10.45 -14.79
CA GLU A 201 -17.46 11.36 -15.94
C GLU A 201 -16.30 11.02 -16.88
N LEU A 202 -15.18 10.57 -16.34
CA LEU A 202 -13.99 10.20 -17.12
C LEU A 202 -14.20 8.91 -17.90
N GLY A 203 -14.90 7.92 -17.35
CA GLY A 203 -15.19 6.66 -18.03
C GLY A 203 -13.93 5.99 -18.60
N ASP A 204 -13.92 5.76 -19.91
CA ASP A 204 -12.80 5.12 -20.63
C ASP A 204 -11.52 5.97 -20.68
N LYS A 205 -11.61 7.27 -20.38
CA LYS A 205 -10.46 8.17 -20.30
C LYS A 205 -9.73 8.06 -18.96
N LEU A 206 -10.28 7.43 -17.93
CA LEU A 206 -9.57 7.18 -16.68
C LEU A 206 -8.59 6.01 -16.86
N VAL A 207 -7.28 6.28 -16.85
CA VAL A 207 -6.25 5.26 -17.14
C VAL A 207 -5.38 4.90 -15.92
N ASN A 208 -5.28 5.80 -14.95
CA ASN A 208 -4.54 5.62 -13.71
C ASN A 208 -5.22 6.37 -12.57
N VAL A 209 -5.06 5.91 -11.34
CA VAL A 209 -5.62 6.57 -10.15
C VAL A 209 -4.56 6.65 -9.07
N HIS A 210 -4.37 7.84 -8.50
CA HIS A 210 -3.63 8.03 -7.25
C HIS A 210 -4.60 8.07 -6.08
N LEU A 211 -4.28 7.30 -5.04
CA LEU A 211 -5.08 7.16 -3.84
C LEU A 211 -4.32 7.78 -2.67
N ASP A 212 -4.87 8.85 -2.14
CA ASP A 212 -4.49 9.42 -0.86
C ASP A 212 -5.70 10.11 -0.25
N ASP A 213 -5.50 10.69 0.91
CA ASP A 213 -6.46 11.58 1.53
C ASP A 213 -5.95 13.02 1.51
N MET A 214 -6.88 13.96 1.58
CA MET A 214 -6.55 15.38 1.52
C MET A 214 -7.61 16.21 2.24
N THR A 215 -7.23 17.42 2.67
CA THR A 215 -8.16 18.40 3.24
C THR A 215 -8.45 19.50 2.22
N PRO A 216 -9.63 20.17 2.27
CA PRO A 216 -9.94 21.26 1.35
C PRO A 216 -9.02 22.49 1.49
N GLN A 217 -8.25 22.59 2.59
CA GLN A 217 -7.49 23.80 2.93
C GLN A 217 -6.04 23.77 2.44
N ARG A 218 -5.45 22.57 2.27
CA ARG A 218 -4.04 22.43 1.95
C ARG A 218 -3.79 21.26 1.00
N HIS A 219 -3.01 21.54 -0.05
CA HIS A 219 -2.49 20.51 -0.95
C HIS A 219 -1.39 19.71 -0.23
N GLU A 220 -1.82 18.66 0.44
CA GLU A 220 -0.99 17.73 1.20
C GLU A 220 -1.62 16.35 1.14
N HIS A 221 -0.84 15.38 0.66
CA HIS A 221 -1.22 13.97 0.62
C HIS A 221 -1.12 13.38 2.04
N LEU A 222 -2.23 12.88 2.56
CA LEU A 222 -2.41 12.35 3.90
C LEU A 222 -2.78 10.86 3.85
N GLU A 223 -2.51 10.13 4.93
CA GLU A 223 -2.99 8.76 5.08
C GLU A 223 -4.54 8.73 5.11
N PHE A 224 -5.14 7.61 4.68
CA PHE A 224 -6.60 7.47 4.68
C PHE A 224 -7.22 7.62 6.06
N GLY A 225 -8.19 8.51 6.17
CA GLY A 225 -8.90 8.82 7.42
C GLY A 225 -8.43 10.11 8.09
N ASP A 226 -7.34 10.72 7.62
CA ASP A 226 -6.84 12.00 8.12
C ASP A 226 -7.32 13.21 7.29
N GLY A 227 -8.03 12.96 6.18
CA GLY A 227 -8.59 14.00 5.32
C GLY A 227 -10.11 13.90 5.15
N SER A 228 -10.59 14.11 3.93
CA SER A 228 -12.01 14.24 3.59
C SER A 228 -12.44 13.34 2.42
N VAL A 229 -11.56 12.48 1.92
CA VAL A 229 -11.89 11.53 0.86
C VAL A 229 -12.78 10.40 1.42
N ASP A 230 -13.95 10.20 0.80
CA ASP A 230 -14.72 8.97 1.01
C ASP A 230 -14.12 7.84 0.16
N LEU A 231 -13.10 7.18 0.73
CA LEU A 231 -12.39 6.09 0.05
C LEU A 231 -13.33 4.95 -0.37
N GLY A 232 -14.39 4.71 0.39
CA GLY A 232 -15.37 3.68 0.07
C GLY A 232 -16.20 4.03 -1.17
N ALA A 233 -16.70 5.27 -1.25
CA ALA A 233 -17.39 5.76 -2.45
C ALA A 233 -16.47 5.80 -3.68
N VAL A 234 -15.19 6.14 -3.51
CA VAL A 234 -14.18 6.05 -4.56
C VAL A 234 -14.04 4.61 -5.06
N MET A 235 -13.88 3.64 -4.16
CA MET A 235 -13.73 2.23 -4.54
C MET A 235 -14.96 1.67 -5.24
N ASP A 236 -16.17 2.07 -4.82
CA ASP A 236 -17.42 1.72 -5.51
C ASP A 236 -17.45 2.32 -6.91
N ALA A 237 -17.13 3.61 -7.08
CA ALA A 237 -17.12 4.26 -8.38
C ALA A 237 -16.10 3.64 -9.36
N LEU A 238 -14.91 3.25 -8.88
CA LEU A 238 -13.93 2.53 -9.68
C LEU A 238 -14.43 1.13 -10.08
N HIS A 239 -15.16 0.46 -9.19
CA HIS A 239 -15.77 -0.84 -9.51
C HIS A 239 -16.87 -0.69 -10.57
N ASP A 240 -17.81 0.23 -10.36
CA ASP A 240 -19.01 0.43 -11.18
C ASP A 240 -18.67 0.96 -12.58
N SER A 241 -17.62 1.78 -12.69
CA SER A 241 -17.08 2.24 -13.99
C SER A 241 -16.36 1.14 -14.77
N GLY A 242 -16.06 0.00 -14.14
CA GLY A 242 -15.28 -1.08 -14.75
C GLY A 242 -13.79 -0.77 -14.89
N PHE A 243 -13.24 0.12 -14.05
CA PHE A 243 -11.86 0.56 -14.14
C PHE A 243 -10.86 -0.61 -14.15
N GLY A 244 -10.10 -0.72 -15.24
CA GLY A 244 -9.15 -1.79 -15.49
C GLY A 244 -7.71 -1.49 -15.08
N GLY A 245 -7.40 -0.21 -14.81
CA GLY A 245 -6.04 0.27 -14.55
C GLY A 245 -5.51 0.01 -13.15
N ILE A 246 -4.49 0.79 -12.78
CA ILE A 246 -3.86 0.77 -11.45
C ILE A 246 -4.46 1.91 -10.61
N ALA A 247 -4.89 1.58 -9.40
CA ALA A 247 -5.16 2.56 -8.35
C ALA A 247 -4.09 2.42 -7.27
N SER A 248 -3.15 3.38 -7.23
CA SER A 248 -1.95 3.31 -6.41
C SER A 248 -1.96 4.32 -5.28
N VAL A 249 -1.59 3.88 -4.07
CA VAL A 249 -1.42 4.79 -2.94
C VAL A 249 -0.24 5.74 -3.18
N GLU A 250 -0.44 7.06 -3.04
CA GLU A 250 0.60 8.07 -3.25
C GLU A 250 0.82 8.93 -1.99
N LEU A 251 1.97 8.72 -1.31
CA LEU A 251 2.24 9.38 -0.03
C LEU A 251 3.69 9.89 0.04
N PRO A 252 4.09 10.88 -0.79
CA PRO A 252 5.49 11.25 -1.03
C PRO A 252 6.22 11.93 0.14
N ARG A 253 5.63 11.95 1.34
CA ARG A 253 6.20 12.49 2.59
C ARG A 253 6.28 11.45 3.71
N HIS A 254 5.94 10.20 3.42
CA HIS A 254 5.77 9.13 4.41
C HIS A 254 6.89 8.07 4.39
N SER A 255 8.02 8.34 3.71
CA SER A 255 9.14 7.38 3.65
C SER A 255 9.70 6.96 5.01
N HIS A 256 9.61 7.85 6.00
CA HIS A 256 10.10 7.61 7.36
C HIS A 256 9.38 6.47 8.10
N ASP A 257 8.14 6.15 7.73
CA ASP A 257 7.32 5.07 8.31
C ASP A 257 6.75 4.14 7.22
N ALA A 258 7.41 4.06 6.06
CA ALA A 258 6.86 3.44 4.86
C ALA A 258 6.32 2.01 5.06
N PRO A 259 7.00 1.09 5.77
CA PRO A 259 6.48 -0.27 5.96
C PRO A 259 5.15 -0.32 6.71
N ASN A 260 4.92 0.60 7.66
CA ASN A 260 3.68 0.62 8.44
C ASN A 260 2.57 1.35 7.70
N VAL A 261 2.88 2.47 7.06
CA VAL A 261 1.94 3.24 6.20
C VAL A 261 1.41 2.35 5.07
N LEU A 262 2.27 1.54 4.45
CA LEU A 262 1.91 0.63 3.38
C LEU A 262 0.89 -0.42 3.84
N ARG A 263 1.07 -0.95 5.06
CA ARG A 263 0.14 -1.89 5.69
C ARG A 263 -1.18 -1.24 6.09
N ARG A 264 -1.15 -0.06 6.74
CA ARG A 264 -2.36 0.70 7.10
C ARG A 264 -3.19 1.05 5.86
N SER A 265 -2.52 1.50 4.80
CA SER A 265 -3.15 1.82 3.52
C SER A 265 -3.87 0.62 2.91
N MET A 266 -3.24 -0.56 2.91
CA MET A 266 -3.88 -1.79 2.42
C MET A 266 -5.07 -2.20 3.29
N GLN A 267 -4.99 -2.04 4.62
CA GLN A 267 -6.11 -2.32 5.52
C GLN A 267 -7.30 -1.38 5.24
N ALA A 268 -7.05 -0.08 5.06
CA ALA A 268 -8.06 0.90 4.69
C ALA A 268 -8.72 0.56 3.35
N ILE A 269 -7.94 0.20 2.32
CA ILE A 269 -8.47 -0.22 1.02
C ILE A 269 -9.33 -1.49 1.12
N LYS A 270 -8.89 -2.49 1.91
CA LYS A 270 -9.67 -3.71 2.15
C LYS A 270 -11.03 -3.42 2.79
N LEU A 271 -11.08 -2.49 3.75
CA LEU A 271 -12.32 -2.03 4.38
C LEU A 271 -13.20 -1.23 3.39
N ALA A 272 -12.60 -0.31 2.63
CA ALA A 272 -13.29 0.52 1.65
C ALA A 272 -13.97 -0.30 0.53
N ARG A 273 -13.38 -1.45 0.16
CA ARG A 273 -13.92 -2.37 -0.84
C ARG A 273 -15.03 -3.29 -0.33
N LEU A 274 -15.38 -3.22 0.96
CA LEU A 274 -16.54 -3.95 1.46
C LEU A 274 -17.82 -3.33 0.89
N PRO A 275 -18.89 -4.14 0.66
CA PRO A 275 -20.18 -3.62 0.24
C PRO A 275 -20.67 -2.51 1.17
N ILE A 276 -21.34 -1.50 0.62
CA ILE A 276 -21.80 -0.33 1.38
C ILE A 276 -22.60 -0.69 2.65
N GLY A 277 -23.43 -1.74 2.59
CA GLY A 277 -24.17 -2.23 3.76
C GLY A 277 -23.27 -2.77 4.89
N ALA A 278 -22.17 -3.44 4.54
CA ALA A 278 -21.20 -3.92 5.51
C ALA A 278 -20.40 -2.76 6.14
N ARG A 279 -19.99 -1.77 5.34
CA ARG A 279 -19.34 -0.55 5.84
C ARG A 279 -20.25 0.22 6.80
N TRP A 280 -21.51 0.44 6.41
CA TRP A 280 -22.50 1.10 7.25
C TRP A 280 -22.75 0.37 8.57
N TRP A 281 -22.80 -0.96 8.54
CA TRP A 281 -22.92 -1.77 9.76
C TRP A 281 -21.68 -1.61 10.66
N ILE A 282 -20.47 -1.62 10.10
CA ILE A 282 -19.23 -1.40 10.85
C ILE A 282 -19.26 -0.03 11.53
N ASP A 283 -19.61 1.04 10.81
CA ASP A 283 -19.64 2.40 11.35
C ASP A 283 -20.67 2.55 12.47
N THR A 284 -21.84 1.93 12.31
CA THR A 284 -22.89 1.90 13.33
C THR A 284 -22.41 1.15 14.58
N ALA A 285 -21.82 -0.04 14.40
CA ALA A 285 -21.27 -0.84 15.49
C ALA A 285 -20.13 -0.13 16.22
N MET A 286 -19.27 0.59 15.50
CA MET A 286 -18.21 1.42 16.08
C MET A 286 -18.78 2.53 16.97
N ALA A 287 -19.82 3.23 16.52
CA ALA A 287 -20.48 4.26 17.31
C ALA A 287 -21.14 3.71 18.59
N GLU A 288 -21.72 2.51 18.51
CA GLU A 288 -22.26 1.80 19.68
C GLU A 288 -21.16 1.41 20.68
N ILE A 289 -20.03 0.88 20.21
CA ILE A 289 -18.90 0.50 21.07
C ILE A 289 -18.28 1.74 21.73
N ALA A 290 -18.10 2.84 21.00
CA ALA A 290 -17.59 4.08 21.56
C ALA A 290 -18.48 4.63 22.69
N SER A 291 -19.80 4.44 22.56
CA SER A 291 -20.77 4.85 23.59
C SER A 291 -20.90 3.85 24.74
N SER A 292 -20.68 2.56 24.48
CA SER A 292 -20.87 1.46 25.44
C SER A 292 -19.96 0.29 25.10
N PRO A 293 -18.73 0.26 25.64
CA PRO A 293 -17.69 -0.71 25.26
C PRO A 293 -18.13 -2.18 25.36
N ASP A 294 -18.96 -2.53 26.34
CA ASP A 294 -19.48 -3.89 26.54
C ASP A 294 -20.27 -4.43 25.34
N LYS A 295 -20.81 -3.54 24.47
CA LYS A 295 -21.51 -3.93 23.24
C LYS A 295 -20.65 -4.73 22.28
N ILE A 296 -19.33 -4.65 22.38
CA ILE A 296 -18.44 -5.48 21.56
C ILE A 296 -18.70 -6.97 21.75
N LEU A 297 -19.14 -7.42 22.94
CA LEU A 297 -19.42 -8.84 23.20
C LEU A 297 -20.61 -9.37 22.38
N GLU A 298 -21.50 -8.48 21.92
CA GLU A 298 -22.64 -8.80 21.05
C GLU A 298 -22.29 -8.54 19.57
N LEU A 299 -21.65 -7.41 19.29
CA LEU A 299 -21.38 -6.94 17.92
C LEU A 299 -20.26 -7.73 17.24
N PHE A 300 -19.22 -8.13 17.98
CA PHE A 300 -18.09 -8.88 17.44
C PHE A 300 -18.50 -10.26 16.85
N PRO A 301 -19.28 -11.10 17.56
CA PRO A 301 -19.85 -12.31 16.93
C PRO A 301 -20.95 -11.98 15.92
N GLY A 302 -21.62 -10.82 16.04
CA GLY A 302 -22.61 -10.33 15.10
C GLY A 302 -22.07 -9.98 13.70
N ALA A 303 -20.75 -9.83 13.54
CA ALA A 303 -20.11 -9.39 12.30
C ALA A 303 -20.43 -10.26 11.08
N GLU A 304 -20.62 -11.57 11.25
CA GLU A 304 -21.03 -12.46 10.15
C GLU A 304 -22.39 -12.09 9.56
N ARG A 305 -23.34 -11.73 10.42
CA ARG A 305 -24.67 -11.28 9.98
C ARG A 305 -24.61 -9.85 9.47
N GLY A 306 -23.88 -8.97 10.16
CA GLY A 306 -23.77 -7.55 9.82
C GLY A 306 -23.06 -7.28 8.50
N THR A 307 -22.18 -8.18 8.06
CA THR A 307 -21.47 -8.06 6.79
C THR A 307 -22.09 -8.91 5.67
N SER A 308 -23.11 -9.72 5.94
CA SER A 308 -23.79 -10.56 4.93
C SER A 308 -24.46 -9.71 3.83
N PRO A 309 -24.39 -10.11 2.54
CA PRO A 309 -23.88 -11.37 2.00
C PRO A 309 -22.36 -11.40 1.71
N ALA A 310 -21.55 -10.55 2.35
CA ALA A 310 -20.10 -10.54 2.11
C ALA A 310 -19.39 -11.81 2.62
N SER A 311 -18.18 -12.04 2.11
CA SER A 311 -17.36 -13.22 2.41
C SER A 311 -16.96 -13.31 3.90
N SER A 312 -16.50 -14.48 4.35
CA SER A 312 -15.91 -14.66 5.69
C SER A 312 -14.73 -13.70 5.96
N GLY A 313 -14.01 -13.28 4.92
CA GLY A 313 -12.97 -12.25 5.03
C GLY A 313 -13.51 -10.88 5.44
N ALA A 314 -14.75 -10.54 5.08
CA ALA A 314 -15.40 -9.29 5.48
C ALA A 314 -15.72 -9.27 6.98
N ALA A 315 -16.24 -10.38 7.52
CA ALA A 315 -16.50 -10.51 8.95
C ALA A 315 -15.20 -10.40 9.76
N LEU A 316 -14.10 -11.00 9.29
CA LEU A 316 -12.77 -10.87 9.91
C LEU A 316 -12.30 -9.40 9.92
N LEU A 317 -12.37 -8.70 8.78
CA LEU A 317 -11.99 -7.29 8.69
C LEU A 317 -12.84 -6.40 9.62
N ALA A 318 -14.15 -6.64 9.66
CA ALA A 318 -15.07 -5.95 10.53
C ALA A 318 -14.71 -6.15 12.00
N ARG A 319 -14.51 -7.40 12.44
CA ARG A 319 -14.09 -7.73 13.81
C ARG A 319 -12.77 -7.03 14.21
N VAL A 320 -11.77 -7.05 13.31
CA VAL A 320 -10.51 -6.32 13.52
C VAL A 320 -10.76 -4.82 13.72
N ARG A 321 -11.59 -4.20 12.87
CA ARG A 321 -11.95 -2.79 13.00
C ARG A 321 -12.65 -2.48 14.32
N LEU A 322 -13.61 -3.30 14.74
CA LEU A 322 -14.32 -3.15 16.02
C LEU A 322 -13.36 -3.24 17.23
N LEU A 323 -12.40 -4.17 17.20
CA LEU A 323 -11.40 -4.30 18.27
C LEU A 323 -10.47 -3.09 18.33
N VAL A 324 -9.96 -2.63 17.19
CA VAL A 324 -9.14 -1.41 17.11
C VAL A 324 -9.92 -0.22 17.65
N GLY A 325 -11.20 -0.10 17.30
CA GLY A 325 -12.12 0.90 17.85
C GLY A 325 -12.28 0.83 19.35
N LEU A 326 -12.54 -0.35 19.91
CA LEU A 326 -12.63 -0.56 21.35
C LEU A 326 -11.40 0.00 22.07
N VAL A 327 -10.20 -0.36 21.61
CA VAL A 327 -8.96 0.06 22.29
C VAL A 327 -8.70 1.56 22.12
N THR A 328 -9.03 2.14 20.97
CA THR A 328 -8.82 3.56 20.70
C THR A 328 -9.78 4.45 21.51
N GLU A 329 -11.03 4.03 21.65
CA GLU A 329 -12.12 4.85 22.23
C GLU A 329 -12.39 4.53 23.71
N SER A 330 -11.77 3.51 24.29
CA SER A 330 -12.02 3.07 25.68
C SER A 330 -10.77 3.09 26.55
N PRO A 331 -10.90 3.34 27.87
CA PRO A 331 -9.82 3.13 28.82
C PRO A 331 -9.25 1.70 28.75
N ASP A 332 -7.92 1.59 28.80
CA ASP A 332 -7.16 0.32 28.73
C ASP A 332 -7.64 -0.74 29.75
N ALA A 333 -8.01 -0.30 30.95
CA ALA A 333 -8.56 -1.16 32.01
C ALA A 333 -9.94 -1.76 31.69
N ILE A 334 -10.69 -1.16 30.76
CA ILE A 334 -11.98 -1.66 30.27
C ILE A 334 -11.76 -2.56 29.05
N ALA A 335 -10.92 -2.11 28.10
CA ALA A 335 -10.68 -2.82 26.85
C ALA A 335 -10.01 -4.19 27.06
N GLY A 336 -8.99 -4.28 27.92
CA GLY A 336 -8.24 -5.53 28.17
C GLY A 336 -9.12 -6.72 28.58
N PRO A 337 -9.94 -6.61 29.64
CA PRO A 337 -10.86 -7.68 30.05
C PRO A 337 -11.87 -8.07 28.97
N LEU A 338 -12.34 -7.13 28.14
CA LEU A 338 -13.25 -7.43 27.05
C LEU A 338 -12.54 -8.22 25.94
N ILE A 339 -11.30 -7.86 25.60
CA ILE A 339 -10.49 -8.59 24.62
C ILE A 339 -10.21 -10.03 25.06
N ASP A 340 -9.88 -10.25 26.35
CA ASP A 340 -9.72 -11.62 26.87
C ASP A 340 -11.01 -12.43 26.70
N LYS A 341 -12.17 -11.87 27.04
CA LYS A 341 -13.47 -12.53 26.86
C LYS A 341 -13.74 -12.90 25.40
N LEU A 342 -13.51 -11.97 24.46
CA LEU A 342 -13.70 -12.20 23.02
C LEU A 342 -12.85 -13.39 22.53
N TYR A 343 -11.61 -13.49 22.98
CA TYR A 343 -10.72 -14.59 22.58
C TYR A 343 -11.05 -15.91 23.30
N ARG A 344 -11.35 -15.88 24.61
CA ARG A 344 -11.58 -17.09 25.42
C ARG A 344 -12.87 -17.82 25.05
N TRP A 345 -13.90 -17.07 24.68
CA TRP A 345 -15.22 -17.62 24.33
C TRP A 345 -15.53 -17.58 22.84
N GLY A 346 -14.67 -16.95 22.05
CA GLY A 346 -14.85 -16.88 20.61
C GLY A 346 -14.44 -18.15 19.88
N ASP A 347 -14.97 -18.31 18.69
CA ASP A 347 -14.55 -19.35 17.76
C ASP A 347 -13.15 -19.07 17.16
N THR A 348 -12.69 -19.93 16.25
CA THR A 348 -11.36 -19.78 15.66
C THR A 348 -11.18 -18.49 14.84
N ASP A 349 -12.20 -18.04 14.12
CA ASP A 349 -12.11 -16.84 13.29
C ASP A 349 -12.20 -15.57 14.14
N GLU A 350 -12.95 -15.62 15.24
CA GLU A 350 -13.01 -14.57 16.26
C GLU A 350 -11.67 -14.43 17.00
N ARG A 351 -11.06 -15.55 17.40
CA ARG A 351 -9.72 -15.56 18.00
C ARG A 351 -8.66 -15.02 17.03
N LEU A 352 -8.76 -15.38 15.76
CA LEU A 352 -7.89 -14.85 14.72
C LEU A 352 -8.06 -13.33 14.58
N ALA A 353 -9.30 -12.84 14.59
CA ALA A 353 -9.59 -11.41 14.55
C ALA A 353 -9.02 -10.67 15.75
N VAL A 354 -9.05 -11.26 16.96
CA VAL A 354 -8.42 -10.68 18.14
C VAL A 354 -6.91 -10.50 17.94
N LEU A 355 -6.21 -11.55 17.50
CA LEU A 355 -4.76 -11.50 17.28
C LEU A 355 -4.37 -10.49 16.19
N ARG A 356 -5.15 -10.41 15.10
CA ARG A 356 -4.94 -9.43 14.03
C ARG A 356 -5.24 -7.99 14.47
N GLY A 357 -6.23 -7.80 15.33
CA GLY A 357 -6.52 -6.49 15.94
C GLY A 357 -5.37 -6.02 16.83
N LEU A 358 -4.81 -6.90 17.66
CA LEU A 358 -3.62 -6.61 18.47
C LEU A 358 -2.39 -6.27 17.62
N GLU A 359 -2.22 -6.94 16.49
CA GLU A 359 -1.18 -6.62 15.50
C GLU A 359 -1.35 -5.21 14.95
N THR A 360 -2.56 -4.82 14.49
CA THR A 360 -2.83 -3.44 14.03
C THR A 360 -2.53 -2.41 15.12
N LEU A 361 -2.97 -2.65 16.36
CA LEU A 361 -2.72 -1.72 17.47
C LEU A 361 -1.25 -1.58 17.86
N ALA A 362 -0.46 -2.65 17.71
CA ALA A 362 0.98 -2.64 17.99
C ALA A 362 1.77 -1.79 16.99
N LEU A 363 1.29 -1.70 15.75
CA LEU A 363 1.90 -0.90 14.69
C LEU A 363 1.70 0.59 14.92
N ASP A 364 0.54 0.98 15.45
CA ASP A 364 0.18 2.38 15.71
C ASP A 364 0.68 2.88 17.08
N ASP A 365 1.40 2.04 17.84
CA ASP A 365 1.82 2.32 19.22
C ASP A 365 0.67 2.71 20.17
N LYS A 366 -0.54 2.20 19.90
CA LYS A 366 -1.79 2.50 20.64
C LYS A 366 -2.09 1.56 21.80
N LEU A 367 -1.16 0.67 22.14
CA LEU A 367 -1.39 -0.35 23.17
C LEU A 367 -1.09 0.17 24.58
N GLY A 368 -2.09 0.14 25.45
CA GLY A 368 -1.89 0.33 26.88
C GLY A 368 -1.33 -0.92 27.59
N PRO A 369 -0.85 -0.79 28.84
CA PRO A 369 -0.19 -1.87 29.56
C PRO A 369 -1.09 -3.08 29.85
N VAL A 370 -2.38 -2.88 30.11
CA VAL A 370 -3.35 -3.95 30.40
C VAL A 370 -3.66 -4.73 29.13
N VAL A 371 -3.97 -4.05 28.02
CA VAL A 371 -4.20 -4.70 26.73
C VAL A 371 -2.93 -5.41 26.26
N THR A 372 -1.75 -4.81 26.44
CA THR A 372 -0.47 -5.47 26.10
C THR A 372 -0.28 -6.77 26.89
N THR A 373 -0.44 -6.72 28.21
CA THR A 373 -0.28 -7.90 29.08
C THR A 373 -1.29 -8.99 28.72
N THR A 374 -2.53 -8.60 28.46
CA THR A 374 -3.59 -9.51 27.99
C THR A 374 -3.18 -10.15 26.66
N GLY A 375 -2.81 -9.34 25.67
CA GLY A 375 -2.42 -9.80 24.35
C GLY A 375 -1.24 -10.77 24.36
N VAL A 376 -0.24 -10.57 25.23
CA VAL A 376 0.87 -11.54 25.41
C VAL A 376 0.32 -12.90 25.85
N GLY A 377 -0.56 -12.93 26.84
CA GLY A 377 -1.20 -14.17 27.30
C GLY A 377 -2.03 -14.86 26.21
N LEU A 378 -2.72 -14.10 25.36
CA LEU A 378 -3.50 -14.64 24.24
C LEU A 378 -2.60 -15.16 23.11
N ALA A 379 -1.52 -14.46 22.78
CA ALA A 379 -0.54 -14.91 21.80
C ALA A 379 0.13 -16.22 22.25
N GLU A 380 0.56 -16.33 23.52
CA GLU A 380 1.11 -17.57 24.06
C GLU A 380 0.11 -18.73 24.04
N ASP A 381 -1.17 -18.46 24.30
CA ASP A 381 -2.24 -19.45 24.17
C ASP A 381 -2.42 -19.91 22.72
N ALA A 382 -2.42 -18.98 21.76
CA ALA A 382 -2.50 -19.29 20.34
C ALA A 382 -1.32 -20.17 19.87
N LEU A 383 -0.11 -19.94 20.39
CA LEU A 383 1.05 -20.80 20.11
C LEU A 383 0.88 -22.25 20.61
N ARG A 384 0.01 -22.50 21.59
CA ARG A 384 -0.32 -23.86 22.07
C ARG A 384 -1.35 -24.56 21.18
N CYS A 385 -2.08 -23.83 20.33
CA CYS A 385 -3.11 -24.37 19.44
C CYS A 385 -2.52 -24.94 18.15
N ASN A 386 -3.18 -25.92 17.53
CA ASN A 386 -2.73 -26.55 16.27
C ASN A 386 -3.38 -25.94 15.02
N ASP A 387 -3.80 -24.67 15.08
CA ASP A 387 -4.32 -23.94 13.91
C ASP A 387 -3.20 -23.04 13.32
N PRO A 388 -2.78 -23.27 12.05
CA PRO A 388 -1.73 -22.48 11.40
C PRO A 388 -1.99 -20.98 11.39
N ARG A 389 -3.25 -20.56 11.24
CA ARG A 389 -3.64 -19.15 11.13
C ARG A 389 -3.45 -18.44 12.47
N LEU A 390 -3.85 -19.10 13.57
CA LEU A 390 -3.67 -18.56 14.92
C LEU A 390 -2.19 -18.47 15.31
N VAL A 391 -1.40 -19.51 15.05
CA VAL A 391 0.05 -19.51 15.35
C VAL A 391 0.75 -18.43 14.53
N THR A 392 0.40 -18.28 13.25
CA THR A 392 0.96 -17.23 12.37
C THR A 392 0.60 -15.84 12.88
N ALA A 393 -0.68 -15.59 13.22
CA ALA A 393 -1.11 -14.29 13.74
C ALA A 393 -0.46 -13.95 15.08
N ALA A 394 -0.26 -14.95 15.96
CA ALA A 394 0.42 -14.77 17.24
C ALA A 394 1.91 -14.39 17.09
N LEU A 395 2.55 -14.79 15.99
CA LEU A 395 3.94 -14.43 15.66
C LEU A 395 4.07 -13.21 14.75
N GLY A 396 2.96 -12.54 14.43
CA GLY A 396 2.95 -11.28 13.69
C GLY A 396 3.60 -10.12 14.46
N GLY A 397 3.36 -8.89 14.02
CA GLY A 397 4.03 -7.69 14.58
C GLY A 397 3.91 -7.56 16.10
N PHE A 398 2.73 -7.88 16.66
CA PHE A 398 2.51 -7.92 18.11
C PHE A 398 3.44 -8.93 18.81
N GLY A 399 3.46 -10.18 18.33
CA GLY A 399 4.28 -11.23 18.91
C GLY A 399 5.77 -10.94 18.80
N ALA A 400 6.19 -10.45 17.64
CA ALA A 400 7.58 -10.03 17.39
C ALA A 400 8.03 -8.91 18.33
N ARG A 401 7.13 -8.06 18.82
CA ARG A 401 7.46 -6.98 19.77
C ARG A 401 7.39 -7.43 21.23
N PHE A 402 6.36 -8.17 21.61
CA PHE A 402 6.03 -8.37 23.04
C PHE A 402 6.24 -9.79 23.57
N LEU A 403 6.31 -10.83 22.72
CA LEU A 403 6.57 -12.19 23.22
C LEU A 403 8.01 -12.31 23.74
N ALA A 404 8.15 -13.04 24.85
CA ALA A 404 9.45 -13.46 25.34
C ALA A 404 10.17 -14.30 24.28
N GLN A 405 11.49 -14.16 24.20
CA GLN A 405 12.31 -14.81 23.19
C GLN A 405 12.11 -16.33 23.13
N HIS A 406 11.99 -16.98 24.29
CA HIS A 406 11.69 -18.40 24.36
C HIS A 406 10.36 -18.77 23.67
N ALA A 407 9.25 -18.10 24.02
CA ALA A 407 7.95 -18.37 23.41
C ALA A 407 7.97 -18.12 21.89
N TRP A 408 8.60 -17.03 21.46
CA TRP A 408 8.71 -16.69 20.04
C TRP A 408 9.50 -17.75 19.24
N ARG A 409 10.67 -18.20 19.73
CA ARG A 409 11.46 -19.28 19.09
C ARG A 409 10.63 -20.56 18.92
N HIS A 410 9.94 -20.98 19.98
CA HIS A 410 9.08 -22.17 19.94
C HIS A 410 7.94 -22.02 18.94
N GLY A 411 7.35 -20.83 18.82
CA GLY A 411 6.37 -20.54 17.79
C GLY A 411 6.93 -20.64 16.37
N VAL A 412 8.12 -20.08 16.10
CA VAL A 412 8.77 -20.19 14.78
C VAL A 412 9.04 -21.65 14.42
N MET A 413 9.58 -22.44 15.36
CA MET A 413 9.77 -23.88 15.15
C MET A 413 8.43 -24.60 14.92
N LYS A 414 7.37 -24.18 15.60
CA LYS A 414 6.03 -24.74 15.38
C LYS A 414 5.51 -24.48 13.96
N LEU A 415 5.71 -23.28 13.41
CA LEU A 415 5.36 -23.01 12.01
C LEU A 415 6.11 -23.94 11.04
N ILE A 416 7.40 -24.17 11.28
CA ILE A 416 8.19 -25.16 10.53
C ILE A 416 7.58 -26.56 10.63
N PHE A 417 7.21 -27.01 11.84
CA PHE A 417 6.58 -28.33 12.03
C PHE A 417 5.21 -28.45 11.34
N MET A 418 4.52 -27.33 11.14
CA MET A 418 3.22 -27.24 10.50
C MET A 418 3.30 -26.97 8.98
N ASP A 419 4.51 -26.98 8.41
CA ASP A 419 4.79 -26.65 7.01
C ASP A 419 4.22 -25.28 6.59
N VAL A 420 4.21 -24.31 7.52
CA VAL A 420 3.78 -22.93 7.26
C VAL A 420 5.00 -22.11 6.84
N PRO A 421 4.94 -21.37 5.71
CA PRO A 421 6.05 -20.55 5.26
C PRO A 421 6.49 -19.52 6.30
N LEU A 422 7.80 -19.40 6.51
CA LEU A 422 8.35 -18.38 7.43
C LEU A 422 8.52 -17.00 6.77
N ARG A 423 8.42 -16.93 5.44
CA ARG A 423 8.44 -15.67 4.71
C ARG A 423 7.29 -14.78 5.21
N GLY A 424 7.61 -13.56 5.64
CA GLY A 424 6.65 -12.59 6.17
C GLY A 424 6.42 -12.67 7.68
N ILE A 425 7.06 -13.60 8.41
CA ILE A 425 7.01 -13.58 9.88
C ILE A 425 7.79 -12.39 10.43
N SER A 426 7.10 -11.53 11.17
CA SER A 426 7.66 -10.32 11.75
C SER A 426 8.80 -10.63 12.71
N GLY A 427 9.86 -9.83 12.65
CA GLY A 427 11.03 -9.97 13.53
C GLY A 427 11.92 -11.18 13.24
N LEU A 428 11.68 -11.94 12.16
CA LEU A 428 12.50 -13.13 11.86
C LEU A 428 13.99 -12.79 11.75
N VAL A 429 14.34 -11.75 11.00
CA VAL A 429 15.74 -11.32 10.82
C VAL A 429 16.33 -10.70 12.09
N THR A 430 15.52 -10.01 12.91
CA THR A 430 16.01 -9.27 14.08
C THR A 430 16.05 -10.09 15.36
N ARG A 431 15.27 -11.19 15.43
CA ARG A 431 15.15 -12.04 16.62
C ARG A 431 15.79 -13.41 16.48
N VAL A 432 16.36 -13.76 15.32
CA VAL A 432 17.17 -14.98 15.22
C VAL A 432 18.36 -14.93 16.16
N ASP A 433 18.69 -16.08 16.75
CA ASP A 433 19.85 -16.24 17.62
C ASP A 433 20.41 -17.66 17.57
N ALA A 434 21.49 -17.88 18.30
CA ALA A 434 22.20 -19.16 18.32
C ALA A 434 21.32 -20.33 18.79
N GLU A 435 20.39 -20.09 19.71
CA GLU A 435 19.51 -21.16 20.22
C GLU A 435 18.47 -21.55 19.18
N LEU A 436 17.88 -20.59 18.47
CA LEU A 436 17.00 -20.90 17.34
C LEU A 436 17.73 -21.63 16.21
N GLY A 437 18.98 -21.24 15.93
CA GLY A 437 19.85 -21.94 14.98
C GLY A 437 20.14 -23.38 15.40
N ARG A 438 20.40 -23.62 16.69
CA ARG A 438 20.57 -24.96 17.25
C ARG A 438 19.29 -25.79 17.10
N MET A 439 18.12 -25.25 17.43
CA MET A 439 16.83 -25.93 17.26
C MET A 439 16.56 -26.31 15.79
N ALA A 440 16.87 -25.41 14.86
CA ALA A 440 16.73 -25.67 13.43
C ALA A 440 17.69 -26.76 12.94
N ALA A 441 18.95 -26.77 13.41
CA ALA A 441 19.93 -27.79 13.07
C ALA A 441 19.54 -29.18 13.59
N ASP A 442 19.01 -29.26 14.83
CA ASP A 442 18.48 -30.49 15.41
C ASP A 442 17.31 -31.01 14.57
N TYR A 443 16.38 -30.15 14.18
CA TYR A 443 15.25 -30.51 13.32
C TYR A 443 15.70 -31.07 11.96
N ILE A 444 16.67 -30.41 11.29
CA ILE A 444 17.23 -30.90 10.03
C ILE A 444 17.86 -32.28 10.21
N SER A 445 18.63 -32.45 11.29
CA SER A 445 19.30 -33.72 11.59
C SER A 445 18.28 -34.84 11.78
N GLU A 446 17.20 -34.59 12.51
CA GLU A 446 16.10 -35.54 12.71
C GLU A 446 15.37 -35.87 11.39
N ARG A 447 15.07 -34.85 10.56
CA ARG A 447 14.44 -35.06 9.25
C ARG A 447 15.30 -35.92 8.33
N ARG A 448 16.61 -35.62 8.24
CA ARG A 448 17.56 -36.37 7.42
C ARG A 448 17.76 -37.80 7.93
N ALA A 449 17.86 -37.99 9.24
CA ALA A 449 17.95 -39.33 9.84
C ALA A 449 16.72 -40.19 9.56
N ALA A 450 15.55 -39.55 9.40
CA ALA A 450 14.30 -40.18 9.01
C ALA A 450 14.06 -40.21 7.48
N GLU A 451 15.06 -39.89 6.66
CA GLU A 451 14.97 -39.83 5.18
C GLU A 451 13.85 -38.89 4.66
N ARG A 452 13.52 -37.85 5.43
CA ARG A 452 12.50 -36.84 5.07
C ARG A 452 13.16 -35.60 4.47
N SER A 453 12.45 -34.92 3.57
CA SER A 453 12.88 -33.64 2.99
C SER A 453 12.95 -32.52 4.03
N VAL A 454 13.82 -31.54 3.77
CA VAL A 454 14.00 -30.31 4.55
C VAL A 454 13.42 -29.16 3.75
N SER A 455 12.61 -28.30 4.37
CA SER A 455 12.03 -27.14 3.69
C SER A 455 13.04 -26.00 3.53
N ALA A 456 12.88 -25.22 2.46
CA ALA A 456 13.74 -24.07 2.17
C ALA A 456 13.74 -23.02 3.30
N ASP A 457 12.65 -22.93 4.06
CA ASP A 457 12.52 -22.01 5.19
C ASP A 457 13.43 -22.38 6.37
N VAL A 458 13.63 -23.66 6.66
CA VAL A 458 14.56 -24.06 7.74
C VAL A 458 16.00 -23.80 7.33
N GLU A 459 16.32 -23.99 6.05
CA GLU A 459 17.63 -23.63 5.52
C GLU A 459 17.85 -22.11 5.51
N MET A 460 16.83 -21.32 5.18
CA MET A 460 16.85 -19.87 5.31
C MET A 460 17.09 -19.45 6.75
N LEU A 461 16.39 -20.07 7.70
CA LEU A 461 16.54 -19.80 9.12
C LEU A 461 17.98 -20.06 9.61
N LEU A 462 18.60 -21.18 9.20
CA LEU A 462 20.00 -21.46 9.52
C LEU A 462 20.94 -20.40 8.96
N ARG A 463 20.77 -19.98 7.69
CA ARG A 463 21.59 -18.92 7.09
C ARG A 463 21.49 -17.62 7.89
N LEU A 464 20.28 -17.20 8.26
CA LEU A 464 20.06 -16.01 9.09
C LEU A 464 20.77 -16.10 10.44
N THR A 465 20.69 -17.26 11.11
CA THR A 465 21.34 -17.46 12.42
C THR A 465 22.88 -17.46 12.34
N ALA A 466 23.45 -17.96 11.24
CA ALA A 466 24.88 -17.94 11.01
C ALA A 466 25.39 -16.49 10.86
N THR A 467 24.71 -15.69 10.04
CA THR A 467 25.04 -14.27 9.85
C THR A 467 24.91 -13.46 11.14
N ALA A 468 23.86 -13.70 11.94
CA ALA A 468 23.69 -13.03 13.24
C ALA A 468 24.84 -13.36 14.22
N THR A 469 25.34 -14.60 14.19
CA THR A 469 26.46 -15.04 15.05
C THR A 469 27.80 -14.44 14.63
N GLU A 470 27.99 -14.14 13.34
CA GLU A 470 29.19 -13.48 12.81
C GLU A 470 29.22 -11.99 13.18
N VAL A 471 28.08 -11.31 13.19
CA VAL A 471 27.99 -9.88 13.59
C VAL A 471 28.18 -9.68 15.10
N ALA A 472 27.87 -10.70 15.91
CA ALA A 472 28.03 -10.67 17.37
C ALA A 472 29.47 -10.98 17.86
N LYS A 473 30.38 -11.36 16.97
CA LYS A 473 31.81 -11.58 17.25
C LYS A 473 32.63 -10.35 16.86
#